data_AF-A0A8T5XVP4-F1
#
_entry.id   AF-A0A8T5XVP4-F1
#
_cell.length_a   1.000
_cell.length_b   1.000
_cell.length_c   1.000
_cell.angle_alpha   90.00
_cell.angle_beta   90.00
_cell.angle_gamma   90.00
#
_symmetry.space_group_name_H-M   'P 1'
#
loop_
_entity.id
_entity.type
_entity.pdbx_description
1 polymer ?
#
loop_
_entity_poly.entity_id
_entity_poly.type
_entity_poly.pdbx_seq_one_letter_code
_entity_poly.pdbx_strand_id
1 'polypeptide(L)'
;MIKKFLKWEKVIIFGNIFAGSTDLNSGNDFIKEKSIEVLGPFSKLEIIQMVLKTDFVLRRGIMVNRLLSAWREDCPIGVLIGEKWFKLNKLQKAKEENKDLDFILKEIISDVTKNSGYEN
;
A
#
# COMPACT_ATOMS: atom_id res chain seq x y z
N MET A 1 -12.66 4.15 -36.32
CA MET A 1 -12.78 4.63 -34.93
C MET A 1 -13.03 3.41 -34.04
N ILE A 2 -11.99 2.80 -33.46
CA ILE A 2 -12.12 1.61 -32.60
C ILE A 2 -11.29 1.86 -31.34
N LYS A 3 -11.97 1.92 -30.19
CA LYS A 3 -11.41 2.11 -28.86
C LYS A 3 -10.60 0.86 -28.48
N LYS A 4 -9.29 1.01 -28.28
CA LYS A 4 -8.41 -0.04 -27.74
C LYS A 4 -8.49 0.05 -26.21
N PHE A 5 -9.39 -0.72 -25.61
CA PHE A 5 -9.44 -0.91 -24.15
C PHE A 5 -8.29 -1.81 -23.73
N LEU A 6 -7.43 -1.30 -22.86
CA LEU A 6 -6.35 -2.04 -22.20
C LEU A 6 -6.95 -3.22 -21.41
N LYS A 7 -6.58 -4.44 -21.80
CA LYS A 7 -6.78 -5.67 -21.02
C LYS A 7 -5.96 -5.58 -19.73
N TRP A 8 -6.63 -5.48 -18.59
CA TRP A 8 -6.04 -5.68 -17.27
C TRP A 8 -6.18 -7.17 -16.91
N GLU A 9 -5.17 -7.99 -17.20
CA GLU A 9 -5.25 -9.45 -17.00
C GLU A 9 -4.82 -9.93 -15.60
N LYS A 10 -4.38 -9.05 -14.68
CA LYS A 10 -4.03 -9.45 -13.30
C LYS A 10 -4.40 -8.39 -12.28
N VAL A 11 -5.27 -8.76 -11.34
CA VAL A 11 -5.61 -7.97 -10.15
C VAL A 11 -5.04 -8.73 -8.96
N ILE A 12 -4.03 -8.15 -8.30
CA ILE A 12 -3.44 -8.74 -7.09
C ILE A 12 -4.06 -8.04 -5.89
N ILE A 13 -4.77 -8.81 -5.06
CA ILE A 13 -5.39 -8.33 -3.81
C ILE A 13 -4.47 -8.75 -2.67
N PHE A 14 -3.97 -7.78 -1.91
CA PHE A 14 -3.12 -8.01 -0.75
C PHE A 14 -3.97 -7.91 0.51
N GLY A 15 -4.28 -9.06 1.11
CA GLY A 15 -5.08 -9.17 2.33
C GLY A 15 -4.22 -9.44 3.56
N ASN A 16 -4.60 -8.83 4.69
CA ASN A 16 -4.04 -9.13 6.01
C ASN A 16 -4.56 -10.49 6.52
N ILE A 17 -3.83 -11.16 7.42
CA ILE A 17 -4.12 -12.55 7.86
C ILE A 17 -5.46 -12.64 8.62
N PHE A 18 -5.89 -11.54 9.25
CA PHE A 18 -7.07 -11.55 10.13
C PHE A 18 -8.38 -11.07 9.48
N ALA A 19 -8.38 -10.44 8.30
CA ALA A 19 -9.61 -9.84 7.74
C ALA A 19 -9.84 -10.02 6.23
N GLY A 20 -9.08 -10.86 5.51
CA GLY A 20 -9.39 -11.02 4.09
C GLY A 20 -8.70 -12.12 3.30
N SER A 21 -7.59 -12.69 3.77
CA SER A 21 -6.88 -13.67 2.92
C SER A 21 -7.61 -15.01 2.79
N THR A 22 -8.16 -15.52 3.89
CA THR A 22 -8.75 -16.86 3.91
C THR A 22 -10.21 -16.89 3.42
N ASP A 23 -10.96 -15.78 3.59
CA ASP A 23 -12.41 -15.75 3.31
C ASP A 23 -12.77 -15.18 1.93
N LEU A 24 -11.85 -14.46 1.26
CA LEU A 24 -12.10 -13.94 -0.10
C LEU A 24 -12.09 -15.03 -1.17
N ASN A 25 -11.27 -16.07 -0.98
CA ASN A 25 -11.15 -17.16 -1.95
C ASN A 25 -12.29 -18.20 -1.82
N SER A 26 -12.92 -18.28 -0.64
CA SER A 26 -14.02 -19.19 -0.33
C SER A 26 -15.41 -18.54 -0.39
N GLY A 27 -15.52 -17.22 -0.22
CA GLY A 27 -16.81 -16.54 -0.04
C GLY A 27 -17.44 -15.89 -1.28
N ASN A 28 -16.78 -15.90 -2.44
CA ASN A 28 -17.31 -15.22 -3.63
C ASN A 28 -16.93 -15.93 -4.94
N ASP A 29 -17.92 -16.50 -5.64
CA ASP A 29 -17.75 -17.19 -6.92
C ASP A 29 -17.06 -16.31 -7.98
N PHE A 30 -17.25 -14.99 -7.91
CA PHE A 30 -16.61 -14.02 -8.80
C PHE A 30 -15.07 -13.97 -8.66
N ILE A 31 -14.57 -14.19 -7.44
CA ILE A 31 -13.13 -14.23 -7.16
C ILE A 31 -12.56 -15.61 -7.53
N LYS A 32 -13.38 -16.66 -7.50
CA LYS A 32 -12.98 -18.03 -7.84
C LYS A 32 -12.81 -18.22 -9.36
N GLU A 33 -13.64 -17.55 -10.16
CA GLU A 33 -13.56 -17.60 -11.63
C GLU A 33 -12.42 -16.77 -12.22
N LYS A 34 -11.96 -15.73 -11.51
CA LYS A 34 -10.75 -14.99 -11.87
C LYS A 34 -9.61 -15.62 -11.10
N SER A 35 -8.58 -16.18 -11.75
CA SER A 35 -7.40 -16.76 -11.10
C SER A 35 -6.59 -15.74 -10.28
N ILE A 36 -7.16 -15.24 -9.17
CA ILE A 36 -6.59 -14.26 -8.27
C ILE A 36 -5.85 -15.04 -7.19
N GLU A 37 -4.53 -15.12 -7.32
CA GLU A 37 -3.68 -15.70 -6.28
C GLU A 37 -3.57 -14.72 -5.12
N VAL A 38 -4.15 -15.08 -3.98
CA VAL A 38 -3.98 -14.36 -2.72
C VAL A 38 -2.72 -14.89 -2.05
N LEU A 39 -1.61 -14.21 -2.25
CA LEU A 39 -0.33 -14.51 -1.61
C LEU A 39 -0.22 -13.71 -0.29
N GLY A 40 -0.24 -14.41 0.85
CA GLY A 40 -0.01 -13.82 2.17
C GLY A 40 1.42 -14.01 2.69
N PRO A 41 1.74 -13.46 3.87
CA PRO A 41 1.78 -12.03 4.21
C PRO A 41 3.14 -11.42 3.84
N PHE A 42 3.16 -10.50 2.87
CA PHE A 42 4.36 -9.71 2.59
C PHE A 42 4.35 -8.43 3.44
N SER A 43 4.85 -8.53 4.68
CA SER A 43 4.89 -7.41 5.64
C SER A 43 5.48 -6.13 5.05
N LYS A 44 6.55 -6.25 4.25
CA LYS A 44 7.15 -5.11 3.54
C LYS A 44 6.17 -4.43 2.58
N LEU A 45 5.38 -5.23 1.87
CA LEU A 45 4.43 -4.73 0.89
C LEU A 45 3.20 -4.09 1.54
N GLU A 46 2.72 -4.66 2.64
CA GLU A 46 1.69 -4.02 3.47
C GLU A 46 2.14 -2.64 3.96
N ILE A 47 3.38 -2.54 4.46
CA ILE A 47 3.94 -1.27 4.91
C ILE A 47 4.04 -0.28 3.75
N ILE A 48 4.52 -0.71 2.58
CA ILE A 48 4.59 0.14 1.38
C ILE A 48 3.20 0.68 1.02
N GLN A 49 2.19 -0.19 0.96
CA GLN A 49 0.83 0.22 0.64
C GLN A 49 0.28 1.19 1.68
N MET A 50 0.57 0.97 2.96
CA MET A 50 0.14 1.85 4.03
C MET A 50 0.78 3.23 3.91
N VAL A 51 2.08 3.32 3.63
CA VAL A 51 2.79 4.60 3.42
C VAL A 51 2.13 5.41 2.30
N LEU A 52 1.85 4.77 1.16
CA LEU A 52 1.21 5.43 0.02
C LEU A 52 -0.23 5.87 0.34
N LYS A 53 -1.02 5.01 1.01
CA LYS A 53 -2.40 5.31 1.42
C LYS A 53 -2.45 6.47 2.42
N THR A 54 -1.55 6.49 3.40
CA THR A 54 -1.44 7.56 4.40
C THR A 54 -1.13 8.90 3.74
N ASP A 55 -0.12 8.98 2.86
CA ASP A 55 0.21 10.22 2.15
C ASP A 55 -0.97 10.71 1.30
N PHE A 56 -1.64 9.80 0.58
CA PHE A 56 -2.82 10.14 -0.22
C PHE A 56 -3.98 10.69 0.62
N VAL A 57 -4.32 10.02 1.74
CA VAL A 57 -5.42 10.46 2.62
C VAL A 57 -5.11 11.81 3.26
N LEU A 58 -3.87 12.02 3.72
CA LEU A 58 -3.43 13.29 4.27
C LEU A 58 -3.54 14.44 3.25
N ARG A 59 -3.19 14.19 1.99
CA ARG A 59 -3.34 15.18 0.90
C ARG A 59 -4.80 15.46 0.56
N ARG A 60 -5.66 14.44 0.60
CA ARG A 60 -7.08 14.57 0.28
C ARG A 60 -7.86 15.31 1.37
N GLY A 61 -7.46 15.18 2.64
CA GLY A 61 -8.06 15.90 3.78
C GLY A 61 -9.43 15.38 4.23
N ILE A 62 -9.93 14.28 3.67
CA ILE A 62 -11.27 13.74 3.99
C ILE A 62 -11.13 12.59 4.99
N MET A 63 -11.86 12.65 6.10
CA MET A 63 -11.92 11.59 7.13
C MET A 63 -10.57 11.17 7.70
N VAL A 64 -9.56 12.05 7.63
CA VAL A 64 -8.16 11.77 7.98
C VAL A 64 -8.03 11.14 9.35
N ASN A 65 -8.58 11.79 10.40
CA ASN A 65 -8.44 11.30 11.77
C ASN A 65 -9.04 9.90 11.95
N ARG A 66 -10.22 9.64 11.38
CA ARG A 66 -10.88 8.33 11.49
C ARG A 66 -10.07 7.24 10.79
N LEU A 67 -9.57 7.51 9.58
CA LEU A 67 -8.80 6.53 8.81
C LEU A 67 -7.43 6.27 9.44
N LEU A 68 -6.71 7.32 9.83
CA LEU A 68 -5.39 7.16 10.43
C LEU A 68 -5.44 6.52 11.80
N SER A 69 -6.47 6.78 12.62
CA SER A 69 -6.62 6.07 13.90
C SER A 69 -6.77 4.57 13.69
N ALA A 70 -7.65 4.13 12.79
CA ALA A 70 -7.84 2.71 12.48
C ALA A 70 -6.54 2.08 11.92
N TRP A 71 -5.87 2.76 10.98
CA TRP A 71 -4.66 2.22 10.36
C TRP A 71 -3.45 2.15 11.29
N ARG A 72 -3.40 2.96 12.35
CA ARG A 72 -2.34 2.86 13.37
C ARG A 72 -2.47 1.61 14.23
N GLU A 73 -3.69 1.08 14.39
CA GLU A 73 -3.93 -0.19 15.07
C GLU A 73 -3.41 -1.36 14.21
N ASP A 74 -3.62 -1.31 12.89
CA ASP A 74 -3.20 -2.36 11.96
C ASP A 74 -1.71 -2.29 11.57
N CYS A 75 -1.21 -1.12 11.18
CA CYS A 75 0.15 -0.93 10.65
C CYS A 75 0.76 0.41 11.12
N PRO A 76 1.19 0.52 12.38
CA PRO A 76 1.69 1.77 12.96
C PRO A 76 2.92 2.31 12.23
N ILE A 77 3.84 1.42 11.82
CA ILE A 77 5.07 1.82 11.13
C ILE A 77 4.79 2.40 9.73
N GLY A 78 3.83 1.84 9.00
CA GLY A 78 3.43 2.34 7.69
C GLY A 78 2.78 3.72 7.78
N VAL A 79 1.91 3.93 8.78
CA VAL A 79 1.31 5.24 9.02
C VAL A 79 2.37 6.28 9.42
N LEU A 80 3.30 5.93 10.31
CA LEU A 80 4.36 6.83 10.76
C LEU A 80 5.26 7.29 9.61
N ILE A 81 5.70 6.35 8.76
CA ILE A 81 6.52 6.68 7.58
C ILE A 81 5.69 7.50 6.57
N GLY A 82 4.43 7.15 6.35
CA GLY A 82 3.52 7.90 5.47
C GLY A 82 3.32 9.36 5.91
N GLU A 83 3.12 9.59 7.22
CA GLU A 83 3.03 10.94 7.78
C GLU A 83 4.32 11.74 7.60
N LYS A 84 5.47 11.08 7.79
CA LYS A 84 6.78 11.70 7.56
C LYS A 84 6.96 12.09 6.08
N TRP A 85 6.58 11.20 5.17
CA TRP A 85 6.67 11.43 3.72
C TRP A 85 5.73 12.55 3.26
N PHE A 86 4.53 12.62 3.85
CA PHE A 86 3.59 13.72 3.64
C PHE A 86 4.19 15.06 4.05
N LYS A 87 4.71 15.16 5.29
CA LYS A 87 5.36 16.39 5.81
C LYS A 87 6.52 16.85 4.94
N LEU A 88 7.30 15.92 4.38
CA LEU A 88 8.45 16.22 3.52
C LEU A 88 8.08 16.46 2.04
N ASN A 89 6.79 16.30 1.67
CA ASN A 89 6.31 16.29 0.29
C ASN A 89 7.09 15.33 -0.62
N LYS A 90 7.52 14.20 -0.06
CA LYS A 90 8.49 13.30 -0.71
C LYS A 90 7.92 12.65 -1.98
N LEU A 91 6.66 12.23 -1.96
CA LEU A 91 5.99 11.69 -3.16
C LEU A 91 5.74 12.73 -4.25
N GLN A 92 5.46 13.99 -3.87
CA GLN A 92 5.28 15.06 -4.87
C GLN A 92 6.60 15.41 -5.54
N LYS A 93 7.69 15.52 -4.78
CA LYS A 93 9.04 15.71 -5.32
C LYS A 93 9.45 14.54 -6.23
N ALA A 94 9.19 13.30 -5.82
CA ALA A 94 9.46 12.13 -6.64
C ALA A 94 8.68 12.15 -7.97
N LYS A 95 7.44 12.65 -7.95
CA LYS A 95 6.62 12.84 -9.15
C LYS A 95 7.20 13.94 -10.08
N GLU A 96 7.60 15.08 -9.52
CA GLU A 96 8.21 16.19 -10.27
C GLU A 96 9.54 15.77 -10.91
N GLU A 97 10.32 14.96 -10.20
CA GLU A 97 11.61 14.43 -10.65
C GLU A 97 11.47 13.18 -11.56
N ASN A 98 10.24 12.79 -11.94
CA ASN A 98 9.93 11.59 -12.74
C ASN A 98 10.65 10.32 -12.24
N LYS A 99 10.69 10.13 -10.92
CA LYS A 99 11.33 8.96 -10.33
C LYS A 99 10.48 7.71 -10.56
N ASP A 100 11.18 6.61 -10.80
CA ASP A 100 10.55 5.31 -10.97
C ASP A 100 9.97 4.79 -9.65
N LEU A 101 8.96 3.93 -9.76
CA LEU A 101 8.32 3.25 -8.66
C LEU A 101 9.34 2.41 -7.87
N ASP A 102 10.29 1.79 -8.55
CA ASP A 102 11.40 1.05 -7.92
C ASP A 102 12.23 1.91 -6.97
N PHE A 103 12.45 3.19 -7.29
CA PHE A 103 13.15 4.11 -6.40
C PHE A 103 12.32 4.38 -5.14
N ILE A 104 11.03 4.64 -5.30
CA ILE A 104 10.09 4.88 -4.20
C ILE A 104 10.03 3.65 -3.27
N LEU A 105 9.93 2.46 -3.84
CA LEU A 105 9.90 1.19 -3.08
C LEU A 105 11.17 0.99 -2.27
N LYS A 106 12.34 1.19 -2.90
CA LYS A 106 13.65 1.08 -2.22
C LYS A 106 13.78 2.08 -1.07
N GLU A 107 13.34 3.31 -1.26
CA GLU A 107 13.37 4.32 -0.20
C GLU A 107 12.45 3.99 0.97
N ILE A 108 11.22 3.52 0.69
CA ILE A 108 10.31 3.07 1.74
C ILE A 108 10.95 1.92 2.52
N ILE A 109 11.49 0.91 1.84
CA ILE A 109 12.14 -0.24 2.49
C ILE A 109 13.34 0.21 3.35
N SER A 110 14.13 1.16 2.87
CA SER A 110 15.23 1.76 3.65
C SER A 110 14.70 2.46 4.90
N ASP A 111 13.64 3.26 4.77
CA ASP A 111 13.04 3.96 5.93
C ASP A 111 12.41 2.97 6.91
N VAL A 112 11.80 1.88 6.44
CA VAL A 112 11.29 0.80 7.30
C VAL A 112 12.44 0.19 8.10
N THR A 113 13.54 -0.18 7.44
CA THR A 113 14.70 -0.80 8.10
C THR A 113 15.25 0.09 9.21
N LYS A 114 15.36 1.41 8.95
CA LYS A 114 15.83 2.41 9.93
C LYS A 114 14.89 2.60 11.12
N ASN A 115 13.56 2.50 10.92
CA ASN A 115 12.57 2.69 11.98
C ASN A 115 12.19 1.39 12.70
N SER A 116 12.54 0.23 12.14
CA SER A 116 12.24 -1.09 12.72
C SER A 116 13.26 -1.61 13.73
N GLY A 117 14.37 -0.91 13.96
CA GLY A 117 15.37 -1.29 14.99
C GLY A 117 16.07 -2.63 14.74
N TYR A 118 15.99 -3.22 13.54
CA TYR A 118 16.86 -4.31 13.13
C TYR A 118 18.20 -3.73 12.67
N GLU A 119 19.02 -3.33 13.64
CA GLU A 119 20.47 -3.34 13.47
C GLU A 119 20.90 -4.81 13.26
N ASN A 120 21.84 -5.02 12.34
CA ASN A 120 22.42 -6.34 12.05
C ASN A 120 23.02 -7.00 13.28
#